data_AF-A0A9E0VBA8-F1
#
_entry.id   AF-A0A9E0VBA8-F1
#
_cell.length_a   1.000
_cell.length_b   1.000
_cell.length_c   1.000
_cell.angle_alpha   90.00
_cell.angle_beta   90.00
_cell.angle_gamma   90.00
#
_symmetry.space_group_name_H-M   'P 1'
#
loop_
_entity.id
_entity.type
_entity.pdbx_description
1 polymer ?
#
loop_
_entity_poly.entity_id
_entity_poly.type
_entity_poly.pdbx_seq_one_letter_code
_entity_poly.pdbx_strand_id
1 'polypeptide(L)'
;MFLPSLTEFINPAHEVYKMAEIIVWEELESEFAPLYSNLGQPAKPIRLMAGLLILKELYRHSDESVMTEWVANPYYQFFCGEAVFQWSFPCDPTDLVYFRQRIGRPGHSKIIETGNRAKKAV
;
A
#
# COMPACT_ATOMS: atom_id res chain seq x y z
N MET A 1 -25.37 -8.35 -6.39
CA MET A 1 -25.23 -7.20 -5.47
C MET A 1 -23.82 -6.67 -5.68
N PHE A 2 -23.66 -5.45 -6.19
CA PHE A 2 -22.33 -4.84 -6.33
C PHE A 2 -21.97 -4.14 -5.02
N LEU A 3 -20.72 -4.28 -4.57
CA LEU A 3 -20.24 -3.52 -3.41
C LEU A 3 -20.02 -2.06 -3.83
N PRO A 4 -20.34 -1.08 -2.97
CA PRO A 4 -20.02 0.31 -3.25
C PRO A 4 -18.51 0.50 -3.34
N SER A 5 -18.09 1.50 -4.11
CA SER A 5 -16.67 1.86 -4.15
C SER A 5 -16.26 2.47 -2.81
N LEU A 6 -15.01 2.26 -2.39
CA LEU A 6 -14.47 2.83 -1.16
C LEU A 6 -14.63 4.37 -1.14
N THR A 7 -14.41 5.03 -2.27
CA THR A 7 -14.52 6.49 -2.40
C THR A 7 -15.93 7.03 -2.19
N GLU A 8 -16.96 6.19 -2.28
CA GLU A 8 -18.36 6.61 -2.08
C GLU A 8 -18.71 6.75 -0.59
N PHE A 9 -17.96 6.13 0.33
CA PHE A 9 -18.30 6.13 1.76
C PHE A 9 -17.18 6.53 2.72
N ILE A 10 -15.91 6.53 2.29
CA ILE A 10 -14.81 7.06 3.11
C ILE A 10 -14.75 8.58 3.03
N ASN A 11 -14.31 9.24 4.10
CA ASN A 11 -14.22 10.71 4.15
C ASN A 11 -13.00 11.22 3.35
N PRO A 12 -13.19 12.02 2.28
CA PRO A 12 -12.07 12.58 1.51
C PRO A 12 -11.16 13.54 2.32
N ALA A 13 -11.66 14.08 3.44
CA ALA A 13 -10.88 14.93 4.33
C ALA A 13 -9.93 14.13 5.25
N HIS A 14 -10.07 12.81 5.32
CA HIS A 14 -9.23 11.96 6.15
C HIS A 14 -7.77 11.99 5.66
N GLU A 15 -6.84 11.98 6.61
CA GLU A 15 -5.42 12.15 6.33
C GLU A 15 -4.87 11.09 5.35
N VAL A 16 -5.13 9.81 5.62
CA VAL A 16 -4.69 8.70 4.77
C VAL A 16 -5.29 8.78 3.36
N TYR A 17 -6.52 9.30 3.22
CA TYR A 17 -7.15 9.50 1.91
C TYR A 17 -6.36 10.53 1.11
N LYS A 18 -6.12 11.70 1.69
CA LYS A 18 -5.36 12.77 1.03
C LYS A 18 -3.95 12.32 0.67
N MET A 19 -3.30 11.55 1.54
CA MET A 19 -1.99 10.99 1.23
C MET A 19 -2.03 10.08 0.00
N ALA A 20 -3.06 9.24 -0.14
CA ALA A 20 -3.21 8.37 -1.31
C ALA A 20 -3.32 9.18 -2.62
N GLU A 21 -3.99 10.34 -2.57
CA GLU A 21 -4.16 11.23 -3.73
C GLU A 21 -2.90 12.04 -4.06
N ILE A 22 -2.04 12.30 -3.07
CA ILE A 22 -0.79 13.08 -3.25
C ILE A 22 0.37 12.23 -3.78
N ILE A 23 0.39 10.94 -3.42
CA ILE A 23 1.47 10.03 -3.86
C ILE A 23 1.33 9.77 -5.36
N VAL A 24 2.40 10.04 -6.11
CA VAL A 24 2.51 9.68 -7.53
C VAL A 24 2.85 8.19 -7.62
N TRP A 25 1.83 7.33 -7.59
CA TRP A 25 2.00 5.87 -7.55
C TRP A 25 2.69 5.32 -8.80
N GLU A 26 2.50 5.97 -9.94
CA GLU A 26 3.10 5.61 -11.22
C GLU A 26 4.64 5.66 -11.18
N GLU A 27 5.23 6.56 -10.38
CA GLU A 27 6.67 6.61 -10.17
C GLU A 27 7.18 5.31 -9.51
N LEU A 28 6.49 4.86 -8.46
CA LEU A 28 6.85 3.63 -7.75
C LEU A 28 6.60 2.39 -8.61
N GLU A 29 5.48 2.36 -9.33
CA GLU A 29 5.16 1.29 -10.29
C GLU A 29 6.24 1.19 -11.37
N SER A 30 6.62 2.31 -12.00
CA SER A 30 7.67 2.33 -13.03
C SER A 30 9.04 1.93 -12.49
N GLU A 31 9.37 2.29 -11.26
CA GLU A 31 10.66 1.98 -10.64
C GLU A 31 10.77 0.49 -10.27
N PHE A 32 9.70 -0.10 -9.74
CA PHE A 32 9.73 -1.48 -9.23
C PHE A 32 9.18 -2.53 -10.19
N ALA A 33 8.44 -2.14 -11.24
CA ALA A 33 7.96 -3.07 -12.27
C ALA A 33 9.08 -3.91 -12.92
N PRO A 34 10.28 -3.37 -13.22
CA PRO A 34 11.38 -4.18 -13.77
C PRO A 34 11.88 -5.28 -12.82
N LEU A 35 11.57 -5.20 -11.52
CA LEU A 35 11.94 -6.22 -10.53
C LEU A 35 10.96 -7.40 -10.51
N TYR A 36 9.86 -7.30 -11.26
CA TYR A 36 8.81 -8.30 -11.31
C TYR A 36 9.03 -9.22 -12.52
N SER A 37 8.88 -10.53 -12.29
CA SER A 37 8.93 -11.51 -13.37
C SER A 37 7.57 -11.57 -14.08
N ASN A 38 7.59 -11.63 -15.41
CA ASN A 38 6.41 -11.92 -16.22
C ASN A 38 6.07 -13.44 -16.27
N LEU A 39 6.89 -14.26 -15.63
CA LEU A 39 6.77 -15.72 -15.57
C LEU A 39 6.49 -16.16 -14.12
N GLY A 40 5.46 -16.97 -13.91
CA GLY A 40 5.08 -17.54 -12.61
C GLY A 40 3.80 -16.94 -12.02
N GLN A 41 3.64 -17.04 -10.69
CA GLN A 41 2.49 -16.45 -9.99
C GLN A 41 2.49 -14.92 -10.16
N PRO A 42 1.36 -14.30 -10.49
CA PRO A 42 1.26 -12.85 -10.59
C PRO A 42 1.73 -12.22 -9.28
N ALA A 43 2.76 -11.38 -9.38
CA ALA A 43 3.21 -10.64 -8.23
C ALA A 43 2.14 -9.63 -7.80
N LYS A 44 2.07 -9.37 -6.49
CA LYS A 44 1.09 -8.44 -5.90
C LYS A 44 1.32 -7.02 -6.43
N PRO A 45 0.25 -6.22 -6.67
CA PRO A 45 0.37 -4.84 -7.13
C PRO A 45 1.40 -4.05 -6.32
N ILE A 46 2.24 -3.25 -6.97
CA ILE A 46 3.30 -2.51 -6.27
C ILE A 46 2.67 -1.48 -5.33
N ARG A 47 1.59 -0.81 -5.73
CA ARG A 47 0.81 0.07 -4.84
C ARG A 47 0.35 -0.60 -3.55
N LEU A 48 -0.11 -1.86 -3.60
CA LEU A 48 -0.50 -2.61 -2.41
C LEU A 48 0.71 -2.79 -1.48
N MET A 49 1.81 -3.31 -2.02
CA MET A 49 2.99 -3.65 -1.23
C MET A 49 3.68 -2.40 -0.67
N ALA A 50 3.85 -1.36 -1.49
CA ALA A 50 4.40 -0.08 -1.07
C ALA A 50 3.49 0.62 -0.06
N GLY A 51 2.17 0.59 -0.29
CA GLY A 51 1.17 1.17 0.61
C GLY A 51 1.23 0.55 2.00
N LEU A 52 1.30 -0.78 2.09
CA LEU A 52 1.45 -1.49 3.36
C LEU A 52 2.75 -1.12 4.08
N LEU A 53 3.88 -1.03 3.37
CA LEU A 53 5.16 -0.61 3.98
C LEU A 53 5.13 0.83 4.50
N ILE A 54 4.49 1.75 3.77
CA ILE A 54 4.32 3.14 4.20
C ILE A 54 3.46 3.21 5.46
N LEU A 55 2.27 2.59 5.45
CA LEU A 55 1.36 2.58 6.59
C LEU A 55 2.03 1.93 7.80
N LYS A 56 2.74 0.83 7.58
CA LYS A 56 3.49 0.14 8.63
C LYS A 56 4.48 1.07 9.31
N GLU A 57 5.32 1.78 8.55
CA GLU A 57 6.33 2.67 9.11
C GLU A 57 5.72 3.89 9.81
N LEU A 58 4.76 4.55 9.16
CA LEU A 58 4.16 5.78 9.68
C LEU A 58 3.36 5.57 10.97
N TYR A 59 2.68 4.43 11.08
CA TYR A 59 1.85 4.09 12.24
C TYR A 59 2.49 3.05 13.16
N ARG A 60 3.78 2.73 12.95
CA ARG A 60 4.60 1.81 13.78
C ARG A 60 3.98 0.42 13.95
N HIS A 61 3.42 -0.13 12.89
CA HIS A 61 2.89 -1.50 12.87
C HIS A 61 4.01 -2.55 12.69
N SER A 62 3.72 -3.79 13.08
CA SER A 62 4.46 -4.96 12.61
C SER A 62 3.94 -5.38 11.23
N ASP A 63 4.61 -6.34 10.57
CA ASP A 63 4.11 -6.89 9.30
C ASP A 63 2.74 -7.57 9.48
N GLU A 64 2.44 -8.12 10.66
CA GLU A 64 1.15 -8.76 10.94
C GLU A 64 0.09 -7.72 11.33
N SER A 65 0.44 -6.74 12.18
CA SER A 65 -0.57 -5.78 12.64
C SER A 65 -1.00 -4.83 11.53
N VAL A 66 -0.14 -4.51 10.56
CA VAL A 66 -0.57 -3.72 9.39
C VAL A 66 -1.60 -4.48 8.54
N MET A 67 -1.51 -5.81 8.43
CA MET A 67 -2.49 -6.61 7.69
C MET A 67 -3.84 -6.67 8.41
N THR A 68 -3.81 -6.83 9.74
CA THR A 68 -5.03 -6.81 10.56
C THR A 68 -5.73 -5.46 10.46
N GLU A 69 -4.99 -4.36 10.57
CA GLU A 69 -5.54 -3.02 10.39
C GLU A 69 -6.04 -2.79 8.96
N TRP A 70 -5.33 -3.30 7.95
CA TRP A 70 -5.77 -3.19 6.56
C TRP A 70 -7.14 -3.86 6.33
N VAL A 71 -7.41 -5.02 6.93
CA VAL A 71 -8.73 -5.66 6.83
C VAL A 71 -9.81 -4.86 7.55
N ALA A 72 -9.48 -4.25 8.69
CA ALA A 72 -10.45 -3.49 9.48
C ALA A 72 -10.71 -2.08 8.93
N ASN A 73 -9.77 -1.51 8.17
CA ASN A 73 -9.71 -0.10 7.87
C ASN A 73 -9.88 0.20 6.37
N PRO A 74 -11.03 0.76 5.93
CA PRO A 74 -11.27 1.06 4.51
C PRO A 74 -10.32 2.13 3.94
N TYR A 75 -9.76 3.01 4.79
CA TYR A 75 -8.76 3.98 4.34
C TYR A 75 -7.44 3.29 3.97
N TYR A 76 -7.05 2.24 4.69
CA TYR A 76 -5.82 1.49 4.39
C TYR A 76 -5.98 0.71 3.08
N GLN A 77 -7.15 0.13 2.84
CA GLN A 77 -7.47 -0.55 1.57
C GLN A 77 -7.43 0.42 0.38
N PHE A 78 -8.08 1.59 0.53
CA PHE A 78 -8.04 2.63 -0.50
C PHE A 78 -6.61 3.14 -0.75
N PHE A 79 -5.82 3.37 0.30
CA PHE A 79 -4.42 3.78 0.20
C PHE A 79 -3.61 2.76 -0.62
N CYS A 80 -3.81 1.47 -0.34
CA CYS A 80 -3.20 0.35 -1.04
C CYS A 80 -3.77 0.06 -2.44
N GLY A 81 -4.78 0.82 -2.90
CA GLY A 81 -5.30 0.75 -4.27
C GLY A 81 -6.53 -0.13 -4.48
N GLU A 82 -7.18 -0.59 -3.42
CA GLU A 82 -8.46 -1.28 -3.56
C GLU A 82 -9.57 -0.33 -3.99
N ALA A 83 -10.45 -0.79 -4.88
CA ALA A 83 -11.62 -0.03 -5.31
C ALA A 83 -12.86 -0.32 -4.45
N VAL A 84 -12.93 -1.52 -3.86
CA VAL A 84 -14.04 -2.02 -3.04
C VAL A 84 -13.48 -2.66 -1.77
N PHE A 85 -14.31 -2.76 -0.73
CA PHE A 85 -13.86 -3.30 0.55
C PHE A 85 -13.58 -4.81 0.47
N GLN A 86 -12.47 -5.23 1.08
CA GLN A 86 -12.00 -6.61 1.19
C GLN A 86 -12.07 -7.09 2.64
N TRP A 87 -12.46 -8.35 2.86
CA TRP A 87 -12.62 -8.93 4.20
C TRP A 87 -11.50 -9.89 4.61
N SER A 88 -10.56 -10.16 3.72
CA SER A 88 -9.45 -11.09 3.93
C SER A 88 -8.12 -10.40 3.68
N PHE A 89 -7.02 -10.98 4.19
CA PHE A 89 -5.69 -10.45 3.94
C PHE A 89 -5.40 -10.34 2.44
N PRO A 90 -4.74 -9.26 2.00
CA PRO A 90 -4.43 -9.05 0.59
C PRO A 90 -3.27 -9.96 0.12
N CYS A 91 -2.43 -10.39 1.06
CA CYS A 91 -1.27 -11.25 0.86
C CYS A 91 -0.82 -11.88 2.19
N ASP A 92 0.13 -12.82 2.14
CA ASP A 92 0.71 -13.37 3.36
C ASP A 92 1.66 -12.32 3.99
N PRO A 93 1.74 -12.17 5.32
CA PRO A 93 2.67 -11.23 5.94
C PRO A 93 4.14 -11.40 5.49
N THR A 94 4.54 -12.63 5.15
CA THR A 94 5.89 -12.91 4.63
C THR A 94 6.14 -12.30 3.25
N ASP A 95 5.10 -12.00 2.47
CA ASP A 95 5.22 -11.30 1.19
C ASP A 95 5.84 -9.91 1.36
N LEU A 96 5.62 -9.24 2.50
CA LEU A 96 6.27 -7.96 2.80
C LEU A 96 7.77 -8.12 3.02
N VAL A 97 8.21 -9.24 3.59
CA VAL A 97 9.63 -9.57 3.75
C VAL A 97 10.27 -9.78 2.38
N TYR A 98 9.66 -10.61 1.54
CA TYR A 98 10.16 -10.88 0.19
C TYR A 98 10.17 -9.64 -0.68
N PHE A 99 9.15 -8.79 -0.59
CA PHE A 99 9.10 -7.53 -1.32
C PHE A 99 10.24 -6.59 -0.90
N ARG A 100 10.50 -6.43 0.41
CA ARG A 100 11.64 -5.63 0.90
C ARG A 100 12.99 -6.18 0.42
N GLN A 101 13.15 -7.50 0.38
CA GLN A 101 14.36 -8.12 -0.16
C GLN A 101 14.52 -7.83 -1.65
N ARG A 102 13.43 -7.90 -2.42
CA ARG A 102 13.42 -7.65 -3.87
C ARG A 102 13.79 -6.21 -4.23
N ILE A 103 13.21 -5.22 -3.55
CA ILE A 103 13.49 -3.79 -3.81
C ILE A 103 14.80 -3.32 -3.17
N GLY A 104 15.36 -4.10 -2.25
CA GLY A 104 16.56 -3.77 -1.51
C GLY A 104 16.43 -2.55 -0.60
N ARG A 105 17.54 -2.16 0.05
CA ARG A 105 17.57 -0.97 0.91
C ARG A 105 17.22 0.32 0.17
N PRO A 106 17.72 0.59 -1.06
CA PRO A 106 17.40 1.82 -1.77
C PRO A 106 15.90 1.96 -2.06
N GLY A 107 15.26 0.90 -2.58
CA GLY A 107 13.83 0.91 -2.87
C GLY A 107 12.99 1.04 -1.59
N HIS A 108 13.39 0.36 -0.50
CA HIS A 108 12.71 0.52 0.79
C HIS A 108 12.78 1.97 1.29
N SER A 109 13.97 2.59 1.28
CA SER A 109 14.14 3.99 1.70
C SER A 109 13.30 4.94 0.85
N LYS A 110 13.24 4.73 -0.47
CA LYS A 110 12.42 5.53 -1.39
C LYS A 110 10.94 5.46 -1.06
N ILE A 111 10.41 4.27 -0.75
CA ILE A 111 9.01 4.07 -0.34
C ILE A 111 8.73 4.85 0.95
N ILE A 112 9.58 4.72 1.96
CA ILE A 112 9.41 5.41 3.24
C ILE A 112 9.52 6.93 3.09
N GLU A 113 10.46 7.42 2.29
CA GLU A 113 10.59 8.84 1.97
C GLU A 113 9.33 9.38 1.28
N THR A 114 8.78 8.63 0.33
CA THR A 114 7.54 8.98 -0.38
C THR A 114 6.37 9.10 0.58
N GLY A 115 6.20 8.12 1.47
CA GLY A 115 5.17 8.15 2.52
C GLY A 115 5.32 9.33 3.48
N ASN A 116 6.55 9.61 3.93
CA ASN A 116 6.84 10.75 4.81
C ASN A 116 6.60 12.10 4.13
N ARG A 117 6.90 12.22 2.83
CA ARG A 117 6.63 13.42 2.03
C ARG A 117 5.12 13.66 1.93
N ALA A 118 4.35 12.61 1.64
CA ALA A 118 2.89 12.70 1.60
C ALA A 118 2.31 13.10 2.96
N LYS A 119 2.78 12.49 4.06
CA LYS A 119 2.35 12.80 5.43
C LYS A 119 2.60 14.26 5.84
N LYS A 120 3.65 14.90 5.29
CA LYS A 120 3.95 16.32 5.54
C LYS A 120 3.10 17.29 4.71
N ALA A 121 2.48 16.81 3.64
CA ALA A 121 1.72 17.62 2.69
C ALA A 121 0.21 17.64 2.97
N VAL A 122 -0.25 16.88 3.96
CA VAL A 122 -1.66 16.76 4.39
C VAL A 122 -1.94 17.49 5.68
#